data_AF-J3HPA9-F1
#
_entry.id   AF-J3HPA9-F1
#
_cell.length_a   1.000
_cell.length_b   1.000
_cell.length_c   1.000
_cell.angle_alpha   90.00
_cell.angle_beta   90.00
_cell.angle_gamma   90.00
#
_symmetry.space_group_name_H-M   'P 1'
#
loop_
_entity.id
_entity.type
_entity.pdbx_description
1 polymer ?
#
loop_
_entity_poly.entity_id
_entity_poly.type
_entity_poly.pdbx_seq_one_letter_code
_entity_poly.pdbx_strand_id
1 'polypeptide(L)'
;MIRILFGIQNEEKDAIWDEVEMYNLSETINKILNINLECNDSITYGDYFADSPDKEIIYLHINELINDEELLEQDFPEYAYLLYINEVEEYPEYVAAIEARSDIFVKLRTTEV
;
A
#
# COMPACT_ATOMS: atom_id res chain seq x y z
N MET A 1 -15.81 3.18 8.09
CA MET A 1 -14.47 3.55 7.59
C MET A 1 -14.49 3.34 6.09
N ILE A 2 -14.09 4.32 5.29
CA ILE A 2 -13.90 4.14 3.85
C ILE A 2 -12.41 3.94 3.62
N ARG A 3 -12.07 2.79 3.07
CA ARG A 3 -10.73 2.40 2.67
C ARG A 3 -10.64 2.54 1.15
N ILE A 4 -9.56 3.14 0.65
CA ILE A 4 -9.21 3.09 -0.76
C ILE A 4 -7.89 2.36 -0.89
N LEU A 5 -7.88 1.37 -1.77
CA LEU A 5 -6.69 0.64 -2.20
C LEU A 5 -6.13 1.22 -3.49
N PHE A 6 -4.80 1.31 -3.58
CA PHE A 6 -4.05 1.54 -4.81
C PHE A 6 -3.05 0.40 -5.03
N GLY A 7 -3.07 -0.18 -6.24
CA GLY A 7 -2.05 -1.13 -6.68
C GLY A 7 -0.83 -0.40 -7.21
N ILE A 8 0.37 -0.80 -6.78
CA ILE A 8 1.63 -0.22 -7.24
C ILE A 8 2.26 -1.17 -8.24
N GLN A 9 2.71 -0.64 -9.38
CA GLN A 9 3.24 -1.45 -10.46
C GLN A 9 4.55 -2.12 -10.03
N ASN A 10 4.55 -3.46 -10.00
CA ASN A 10 5.77 -4.25 -10.07
C ASN A 10 5.87 -4.81 -11.50
N GLU A 11 7.01 -4.64 -12.14
CA GLU A 11 7.23 -5.13 -13.51
C GLU A 11 7.34 -6.68 -13.56
N GLU A 12 7.43 -7.36 -12.40
CA GLU A 12 7.48 -8.81 -12.29
C GLU A 12 6.21 -9.43 -11.66
N LYS A 13 5.74 -10.53 -12.26
CA LYS A 13 4.42 -11.15 -12.03
C LYS A 13 4.26 -11.97 -10.74
N ASP A 14 5.25 -12.00 -9.87
CA ASP A 14 5.19 -12.71 -8.59
C ASP A 14 5.99 -11.86 -7.60
N ALA A 15 5.29 -11.24 -6.66
CA ALA A 15 5.86 -10.29 -5.71
C ALA A 15 6.80 -11.01 -4.74
N ILE A 16 8.05 -11.21 -5.14
CA ILE A 16 9.09 -11.55 -4.18
C ILE A 16 9.31 -10.30 -3.35
N TRP A 17 9.21 -10.43 -2.04
CA TRP A 17 9.53 -9.36 -1.10
C TRP A 17 10.94 -8.83 -1.40
N ASP A 18 11.01 -7.56 -1.81
CA ASP A 18 12.26 -6.81 -1.96
C ASP A 18 12.21 -5.62 -0.98
N GLU A 19 12.96 -5.74 0.11
CA GLU A 19 13.10 -4.71 1.15
C GLU A 19 13.49 -3.35 0.58
N VAL A 20 14.37 -3.33 -0.42
CA VAL A 20 14.88 -2.11 -1.04
C VAL A 20 13.78 -1.44 -1.84
N GLU A 21 13.01 -2.22 -2.59
CA GLU A 21 11.87 -1.70 -3.36
C GLU A 21 10.79 -1.15 -2.42
N MET A 22 10.46 -1.88 -1.36
CA MET A 22 9.47 -1.46 -0.37
C MET A 22 9.86 -0.14 0.33
N TYR A 23 11.14 0.00 0.71
CA TYR A 23 11.67 1.22 1.28
C TYR A 23 11.65 2.40 0.28
N ASN A 24 11.98 2.15 -0.98
CA ASN A 24 11.92 3.18 -2.02
C ASN A 24 10.48 3.66 -2.29
N LEU A 25 9.51 2.75 -2.23
CA LEU A 25 8.09 3.05 -2.35
C LEU A 25 7.60 3.87 -1.16
N SER A 26 7.96 3.49 0.08
CA SER A 26 7.59 4.26 1.27
C SER A 26 8.19 5.67 1.24
N GLU A 27 9.45 5.82 0.86
CA GLU A 27 10.12 7.12 0.63
C GLU A 27 9.41 7.98 -0.43
N THR A 28 8.88 7.33 -1.46
CA THR A 28 8.12 8.01 -2.51
C THR A 28 6.78 8.49 -1.98
N ILE A 29 6.06 7.66 -1.22
CA ILE A 29 4.77 8.03 -0.60
C ILE A 29 4.96 9.15 0.42
N ASN A 30 6.01 9.07 1.25
CA ASN A 30 6.40 10.13 2.20
C ASN A 30 6.55 11.48 1.50
N LYS A 31 7.20 11.50 0.33
CA LYS A 31 7.38 12.73 -0.47
C LYS A 31 6.09 13.22 -1.11
N ILE A 32 5.23 12.32 -1.60
CA ILE A 32 3.97 12.68 -2.26
C ILE A 32 2.99 13.27 -1.23
N LEU A 33 2.87 12.62 -0.07
CA LEU A 33 1.88 12.95 0.95
C LEU A 33 2.41 13.91 2.02
N ASN A 34 3.73 14.17 2.03
CA ASN A 34 4.42 14.93 3.07
C ASN A 34 4.15 14.36 4.47
N ILE A 35 4.31 13.03 4.59
CA ILE A 35 4.15 12.25 5.82
C ILE A 35 5.43 11.45 6.11
N ASN A 36 5.43 10.71 7.22
CA ASN A 36 6.51 9.79 7.57
C ASN A 36 5.92 8.41 7.87
N LEU A 37 5.98 7.51 6.90
CA LEU A 37 5.70 6.10 7.08
C LEU A 37 6.85 5.44 7.82
N GLU A 38 6.52 4.72 8.89
CA GLU A 38 7.46 3.92 9.69
C GLU A 38 7.26 2.43 9.39
N CYS A 39 8.36 1.69 9.35
CA CYS A 39 8.32 0.24 9.21
C CYS A 39 7.80 -0.38 10.51
N ASN A 40 6.84 -1.28 10.40
CA ASN A 40 6.20 -2.01 11.48
C ASN A 40 6.09 -3.49 11.09
N ASP A 41 5.94 -4.36 12.08
CA ASP A 41 5.73 -5.79 11.90
C ASP A 41 4.33 -6.22 12.34
N SER A 42 3.67 -7.07 11.55
CA SER A 42 2.37 -7.64 11.83
C SER A 42 2.42 -9.16 11.68
N ILE A 43 1.77 -9.87 12.60
CA ILE A 43 1.58 -11.33 12.47
C ILE A 43 0.75 -11.67 11.21
N THR A 44 -0.11 -10.75 10.77
CA THR A 44 -1.05 -10.96 9.66
C THR A 44 -0.49 -10.48 8.32
N TYR A 45 0.34 -9.43 8.31
CA TYR A 45 0.74 -8.71 7.10
C TYR A 45 2.26 -8.70 6.85
N GLY A 46 3.02 -9.38 7.72
CA GLY A 46 4.47 -9.27 7.72
C GLY A 46 4.94 -7.85 7.98
N ASP A 47 6.02 -7.45 7.31
CA ASP A 47 6.54 -6.08 7.37
C ASP A 47 5.68 -5.13 6.53
N TYR A 48 5.27 -4.02 7.12
CA TYR A 48 4.48 -2.98 6.47
C TYR A 48 4.94 -1.58 6.90
N PHE A 49 4.57 -0.57 6.11
CA PHE A 49 4.89 0.83 6.38
C PHE A 49 3.61 1.59 6.70
N ALA A 50 3.56 2.33 7.81
CA ALA A 50 2.36 3.10 8.20
C ALA A 50 2.69 4.46 8.83
N ASP A 51 1.79 5.43 8.69
CA ASP A 51 2.00 6.82 9.17
C ASP A 51 1.86 6.98 10.69
N SER A 52 1.11 6.07 11.33
CA SER A 52 0.93 6.00 12.77
C SER A 52 0.50 4.58 13.16
N PRO A 53 1.21 3.89 14.09
CA PRO A 53 0.87 2.53 14.52
C PRO A 53 -0.56 2.38 15.05
N ASP A 54 -1.09 3.45 15.66
CA ASP A 54 -2.41 3.40 16.31
C ASP A 54 -3.60 3.72 15.39
N LYS A 55 -3.34 4.29 14.20
CA LYS A 55 -4.39 4.84 13.33
C LYS A 55 -4.37 4.26 11.93
N GLU A 56 -3.19 3.92 11.43
CA GLU A 56 -2.99 3.32 10.10
C GLU A 56 -3.81 4.07 9.04
N ILE A 57 -3.72 5.41 9.03
CA ILE A 57 -4.46 6.21 8.03
C ILE A 57 -3.90 5.90 6.66
N ILE A 58 -2.58 5.80 6.56
CA ILE A 58 -1.88 5.32 5.39
C ILE A 58 -1.09 4.08 5.78
N TYR A 59 -1.22 3.02 5.00
CA TYR A 59 -0.37 1.85 5.14
C TYR A 59 -0.06 1.20 3.80
N LEU A 60 1.19 0.78 3.67
CA LEU A 60 1.76 0.14 2.50
C LEU A 60 2.25 -1.24 2.94
N HIS A 61 1.79 -2.29 2.28
CA HIS A 61 2.28 -3.65 2.50
C HIS A 61 2.43 -4.41 1.19
N ILE A 62 3.09 -5.56 1.26
CA ILE A 62 3.23 -6.48 0.13
C ILE A 62 2.01 -7.39 0.09
N ASN A 63 1.52 -7.69 -1.12
CA ASN A 63 0.52 -8.73 -1.31
C ASN A 63 1.22 -10.10 -1.25
N GLU A 64 1.58 -10.51 -0.04
CA GLU A 64 2.36 -11.73 0.20
C GLU A 64 1.51 -13.00 0.10
N LEU A 65 2.17 -14.13 -0.15
CA LEU A 65 1.57 -15.45 -0.05
C LEU A 65 1.51 -15.89 1.41
N ILE A 66 0.31 -16.10 1.92
CA ILE A 66 0.04 -16.77 3.18
C ILE A 66 0.25 -18.28 2.98
N ASN A 67 1.18 -18.85 3.74
CA ASN A 67 1.55 -20.28 3.72
C ASN A 67 1.92 -20.82 2.32
N ASP A 68 2.51 -19.99 1.46
CA ASP A 68 2.89 -20.34 0.08
C ASP A 68 1.71 -20.78 -0.83
N GLU A 69 0.45 -20.55 -0.40
CA GLU A 69 -0.75 -21.07 -1.10
C GLU A 69 -1.71 -19.97 -1.55
N GLU A 70 -1.94 -18.94 -0.72
CA GLU A 70 -2.97 -17.92 -0.99
C GLU A 70 -2.42 -16.51 -0.79
N LEU A 71 -2.72 -15.59 -1.72
CA LEU A 71 -2.38 -14.18 -1.52
C LEU A 71 -3.22 -13.58 -0.38
N LEU A 72 -2.60 -12.67 0.38
CA LEU A 72 -3.27 -11.90 1.41
C LEU A 72 -4.48 -11.12 0.86
N GLU A 73 -4.32 -10.50 -0.30
CA GLU A 73 -5.39 -9.78 -1.02
C GLU A 73 -5.67 -10.47 -2.36
N GLN A 74 -6.57 -11.45 -2.31
CA GLN A 74 -6.92 -12.32 -3.44
C GLN A 74 -7.69 -11.61 -4.56
N ASP A 75 -8.32 -10.48 -4.26
CA ASP A 75 -9.04 -9.66 -5.25
C ASP A 75 -8.10 -8.84 -6.13
N PHE A 76 -6.82 -8.73 -5.73
CA PHE A 76 -5.80 -7.90 -6.38
C PHE A 76 -4.49 -8.68 -6.63
N PRO A 77 -4.56 -9.88 -7.22
CA PRO A 77 -3.42 -10.80 -7.30
C PRO A 77 -2.30 -10.29 -8.21
N GLU A 78 -2.59 -9.36 -9.11
CA GLU A 78 -1.62 -8.80 -10.05
C GLU A 78 -0.76 -7.66 -9.46
N TYR A 79 -1.02 -7.20 -8.24
CA TYR A 79 -0.26 -6.12 -7.60
C TYR A 79 0.59 -6.64 -6.46
N ALA A 80 1.90 -6.39 -6.57
CA ALA A 80 2.87 -6.78 -5.57
C ALA A 80 2.80 -5.93 -4.30
N TYR A 81 2.55 -4.64 -4.46
CA TYR A 81 2.47 -3.70 -3.35
C TYR A 81 1.13 -2.99 -3.35
N LEU A 82 0.58 -2.87 -2.16
CA LEU A 82 -0.75 -2.36 -1.92
C LEU A 82 -0.65 -1.18 -0.95
N LEU A 83 -1.09 -0.02 -1.42
CA LEU A 83 -1.22 1.19 -0.61
C LEU A 83 -2.68 1.39 -0.24
N TYR A 84 -2.93 1.51 1.04
CA TYR A 84 -4.25 1.76 1.57
C TYR A 84 -4.33 3.13 2.23
N ILE A 85 -5.45 3.79 2.00
CA ILE A 85 -5.83 5.05 2.62
C ILE A 85 -7.15 4.80 3.35
N ASN A 86 -7.11 4.83 4.67
CA ASN A 86 -8.28 4.79 5.54
C ASN A 86 -8.86 6.20 5.72
N GLU A 87 -10.13 6.27 6.12
CA GLU A 87 -10.83 7.53 6.44
C GLU A 87 -10.74 8.58 5.32
N VAL A 88 -10.81 8.14 4.07
CA VAL A 88 -10.59 8.99 2.89
C VAL A 88 -11.44 10.26 2.85
N GLU A 89 -12.65 10.22 3.40
CA GLU A 89 -13.52 11.39 3.47
C GLU A 89 -12.91 12.53 4.32
N GLU A 90 -12.04 12.19 5.27
CA GLU A 90 -11.31 13.13 6.11
C GLU A 90 -10.00 13.61 5.46
N TYR A 91 -9.45 12.84 4.52
CA TYR A 91 -8.17 13.12 3.84
C TYR A 91 -8.25 13.04 2.29
N PRO A 92 -9.14 13.82 1.64
CA PRO A 92 -9.30 13.80 0.19
C PRO A 92 -8.02 14.24 -0.56
N GLU A 93 -7.16 15.03 0.06
CA GLU A 93 -5.89 15.47 -0.49
C GLU A 93 -4.90 14.32 -0.69
N TYR A 94 -4.93 13.28 0.15
CA TYR A 94 -4.04 12.13 0.01
C TYR A 94 -4.39 11.33 -1.24
N VAL A 95 -5.69 11.11 -1.46
CA VAL A 95 -6.18 10.49 -2.70
C VAL A 95 -5.78 11.33 -3.90
N ALA A 96 -6.01 12.64 -3.88
CA ALA A 96 -5.68 13.50 -5.01
C ALA A 96 -4.17 13.50 -5.33
N ALA A 97 -3.31 13.46 -4.31
CA ALA A 97 -1.86 13.43 -4.47
C ALA A 97 -1.35 12.11 -5.06
N ILE A 98 -1.87 10.97 -4.61
CA ILE A 98 -1.55 9.65 -5.19
C ILE A 98 -2.07 9.57 -6.63
N GLU A 99 -3.31 10.00 -6.87
CA GLU A 99 -3.91 9.96 -8.20
C GLU A 99 -3.20 10.82 -9.26
N ALA A 100 -2.41 11.81 -8.83
CA ALA A 100 -1.59 12.62 -9.73
C ALA A 100 -0.35 11.89 -10.26
N ARG A 101 0.01 10.72 -9.72
CA ARG A 101 1.24 9.96 -10.06
C ARG A 101 0.95 8.75 -10.93
N SER A 102 0.82 8.97 -12.24
CA SER A 102 0.64 7.88 -13.23
C SER A 102 1.91 7.08 -13.52
N ASP A 103 3.06 7.55 -13.07
CA ASP A 103 4.38 6.98 -13.31
C ASP A 103 4.76 5.87 -12.32
N ILE A 104 4.00 5.70 -11.23
CA ILE A 104 4.30 4.77 -10.14
C ILE A 104 3.09 3.91 -9.76
N PHE A 105 1.86 4.43 -9.88
CA PHE A 105 0.65 3.77 -9.38
C PHE A 105 -0.24 3.28 -10.52
N VAL A 106 -0.70 2.04 -10.43
CA VAL A 106 -1.82 1.54 -11.23
C VAL A 106 -3.10 1.87 -10.46
N LYS A 107 -3.89 2.77 -11.04
CA LYS A 107 -5.09 3.29 -10.38
C LYS A 107 -6.21 2.26 -10.38
N LEU A 108 -6.25 1.44 -9.34
CA LEU A 108 -7.47 0.77 -8.91
C LEU A 108 -8.10 1.55 -7.77
N ARG A 109 -9.43 1.54 -7.70
CA ARG A 109 -10.17 2.04 -6.54
C ARG A 109 -11.21 0.99 -6.22
N THR A 110 -10.99 0.26 -5.14
CA THR A 110 -12.07 -0.44 -4.44
C THR A 110 -12.43 0.37 -3.21
N THR A 111 -13.73 0.50 -2.95
CA THR A 111 -14.25 1.08 -1.70
C THR A 111 -14.78 -0.02 -0.77
N GLU A 112 -14.40 -1.28 -1.00
CA GLU A 112 -14.88 -2.39 -0.18
C GLU A 112 -14.12 -2.52 1.13
N VAL A 113 -14.88 -2.88 2.17
CA VAL A 113 -14.45 -3.30 3.51
C VAL A 113 -14.97 -4.72 3.69
#